data_AF-A0A9E2B943-F1
#
_entry.id   AF-A0A9E2B943-F1
#
_cell.length_a   1.000
_cell.length_b   1.000
_cell.length_c   1.000
_cell.angle_alpha   90.00
_cell.angle_beta   90.00
_cell.angle_gamma   90.00
#
_symmetry.space_group_name_H-M   'P 1'
#
loop_
_entity.id
_entity.type
_entity.pdbx_description
1 polymer ?
#
loop_
_entity_poly.entity_id
_entity_poly.type
_entity_poly.pdbx_seq_one_letter_code
_entity_poly.pdbx_strand_id
1 'polypeptide(L)' 'MSGSKVWDAYQQGQIKEIRDYCETDVLNTYLVYLNFERSRGNYDQTRYQAECQLVREELKASGQQHLVDFESAWHDV' A
#
# COMPACT_ATOMS: atom_id res chain seq x y z
N MET A 1 -10.05 -1.77 7.44
CA MET A 1 -10.90 -2.97 7.27
C MET A 1 -10.01 -4.21 7.33
N SER A 2 -10.55 -5.41 7.59
CA SER A 2 -9.83 -6.69 7.45
C SER A 2 -10.54 -7.57 6.41
N GLY A 3 -9.80 -8.45 5.73
CA GLY A 3 -10.36 -9.32 4.69
C GLY A 3 -11.56 -10.16 5.12
N SER A 4 -11.62 -10.54 6.40
CA SER A 4 -12.77 -11.25 6.99
C SER A 4 -14.09 -10.48 6.96
N LYS A 5 -14.05 -9.14 6.78
CA LYS A 5 -15.23 -8.26 6.76
C LYS A 5 -15.71 -7.93 5.34
N VAL A 6 -15.01 -8.39 4.30
CA VAL A 6 -15.32 -8.06 2.90
C VAL A 6 -16.71 -8.56 2.50
N TRP A 7 -17.07 -9.78 2.91
CA TRP A 7 -18.39 -10.34 2.59
C TRP A 7 -19.53 -9.52 3.22
N ASP A 8 -19.42 -9.21 4.51
CA ASP A 8 -20.42 -8.41 5.22
C ASP A 8 -20.55 -7.01 4.60
N ALA A 9 -19.42 -6.38 4.24
CA ALA A 9 -19.38 -5.08 3.59
C ALA A 9 -20.01 -5.12 2.19
N TYR A 10 -19.81 -6.21 1.45
CA TYR A 10 -20.41 -6.42 0.14
C TYR A 10 -21.93 -6.53 0.25
N GLN A 11 -22.44 -7.31 1.22
CA GLN A 11 -23.86 -7.43 1.49
C GLN A 11 -24.50 -6.09 1.89
N GLN A 12 -23.73 -5.18 2.49
CA GLN A 12 -24.13 -3.82 2.85
C GLN A 12 -23.96 -2.80 1.70
N GLY A 13 -23.50 -3.22 0.53
CA GLY A 13 -23.29 -2.34 -0.62
C GLY A 13 -22.08 -1.41 -0.50
N GLN A 14 -21.16 -1.66 0.43
CA GLN A 14 -20.00 -0.81 0.73
C GLN A 14 -18.83 -1.05 -0.25
N ILE A 15 -19.12 -1.04 -1.55
CA ILE A 15 -18.14 -1.41 -2.59
C ILE A 15 -16.92 -0.49 -2.62
N LYS A 16 -17.10 0.81 -2.35
CA LYS A 16 -15.97 1.76 -2.27
C LYS A 16 -15.01 1.36 -1.15
N GLU A 17 -15.52 1.08 0.05
CA GLU A 17 -14.68 0.71 1.20
C GLU A 17 -13.89 -0.58 0.94
N ILE A 18 -14.51 -1.55 0.26
CA ILE A 18 -13.81 -2.78 -0.17
C ILE A 18 -12.67 -2.46 -1.14
N ARG A 19 -12.91 -1.57 -2.12
CA ARG A 19 -11.87 -1.17 -3.08
C ARG A 19 -10.72 -0.43 -2.39
N ASP A 20 -11.04 0.56 -1.56
CA ASP A 20 -10.05 1.31 -0.79
C ASP A 20 -9.17 0.35 0.05
N TYR A 21 -9.79 -0.64 0.69
CA TYR A 21 -9.09 -1.70 1.44
C TYR A 21 -8.17 -2.54 0.54
N CYS A 22 -8.69 -3.06 -0.58
CA CYS A 22 -7.91 -3.88 -1.50
C CYS A 22 -6.68 -3.14 -2.05
N GLU A 23 -6.80 -1.84 -2.34
CA GLU A 23 -5.66 -1.03 -2.78
C GLU A 23 -4.57 -0.95 -1.70
N THR A 24 -4.95 -0.72 -0.44
CA THR A 24 -3.98 -0.72 0.67
C THR A 24 -3.32 -2.08 0.93
N ASP A 25 -4.02 -3.19 0.70
CA ASP A 25 -3.45 -4.54 0.82
C ASP A 25 -2.43 -4.84 -0.29
N VAL A 26 -2.71 -4.39 -1.52
CA VAL A 26 -1.75 -4.49 -2.63
C VAL A 26 -0.50 -3.65 -2.35
N LEU A 27 -0.67 -2.42 -1.83
CA LEU A 27 0.44 -1.56 -1.45
C LEU A 27 1.32 -2.21 -0.37
N ASN A 28 0.71 -2.75 0.69
CA ASN A 28 1.45 -3.49 1.72
C ASN A 28 2.25 -4.66 1.12
N THR A 29 1.62 -5.45 0.24
CA THR A 29 2.27 -6.58 -0.43
C THR A 29 3.43 -6.12 -1.31
N TYR A 30 3.26 -5.01 -2.04
CA TYR A 30 4.30 -4.44 -2.88
C TYR A 30 5.51 -3.94 -2.06
N LEU A 31 5.28 -3.27 -0.93
CA LEU A 31 6.36 -2.82 -0.06
C LEU A 31 7.15 -3.99 0.57
N VAL A 32 6.45 -5.08 0.92
CA VAL A 32 7.10 -6.33 1.33
C VAL A 32 7.97 -6.90 0.20
N TYR A 33 7.46 -6.88 -1.05
CA TYR A 33 8.23 -7.30 -2.21
C TYR A 33 9.49 -6.45 -2.42
N LEU A 34 9.41 -5.12 -2.33
CA LEU A 34 10.59 -4.24 -2.43
C LEU A 34 11.65 -4.59 -1.38
N ASN A 35 11.23 -4.79 -0.13
CA ASN A 35 12.15 -5.18 0.94
C ASN A 35 12.73 -6.60 0.74
N PHE A 36 11.95 -7.50 0.15
CA PHE A 36 12.42 -8.83 -0.22
C PHE A 36 13.48 -8.78 -1.33
N GLU A 37 13.28 -7.97 -2.38
CA GLU A 37 14.30 -7.76 -3.42
C GLU A 37 15.60 -7.20 -2.85
N ARG A 38 15.49 -6.26 -1.90
CA ARG A 38 16.65 -5.74 -1.15
C ARG A 38 17.34 -6.84 -0.34
N SER A 39 16.58 -7.64 0.40
CA SER A 39 17.11 -8.72 1.24
C SER A 39 17.83 -9.81 0.42
N ARG A 40 17.43 -10.01 -0.84
CA ARG A 40 18.09 -10.94 -1.77
C ARG A 40 19.31 -10.33 -2.47
N GLY A 41 19.57 -9.04 -2.30
CA GLY A 41 20.67 -8.33 -2.98
C GLY A 41 20.38 -7.96 -4.43
N ASN A 42 19.15 -8.12 -4.92
CA ASN A 42 18.77 -7.65 -6.25
C ASN A 42 18.67 -6.11 -6.27
N TYR A 43 18.21 -5.52 -5.16
CA TYR A 43 18.20 -4.09 -4.93
C TYR A 43 19.23 -3.73 -3.89
N ASP A 44 20.03 -2.69 -4.15
CA ASP A 44 20.80 -2.03 -3.11
C ASP A 44 19.91 -1.06 -2.32
N GLN A 45 20.48 -0.45 -1.27
CA GLN A 45 19.75 0.47 -0.41
C GLN A 45 19.25 1.70 -1.19
N THR A 46 20.05 2.22 -2.12
CA THR A 46 19.72 3.40 -2.93
C THR A 46 18.52 3.13 -3.83
N ARG A 47 18.51 1.99 -4.53
CA ARG A 47 17.40 1.58 -5.38
C ARG A 47 16.14 1.32 -4.57
N TYR A 48 16.24 0.61 -3.44
CA TYR A 48 15.10 0.39 -2.55
C TYR A 48 14.46 1.72 -2.10
N GLN A 49 15.27 2.69 -1.69
CA GLN A 49 14.80 4.01 -1.28
C GLN A 49 14.14 4.77 -2.44
N ALA A 50 14.69 4.69 -3.65
CA ALA A 50 14.10 5.32 -4.83
C ALA A 50 12.73 4.73 -5.18
N GLU A 51 12.58 3.40 -5.13
CA GLU A 51 11.29 2.72 -5.37
C GLU A 51 10.26 3.08 -4.29
N CYS A 52 10.67 3.12 -3.02
CA CYS A 52 9.79 3.55 -1.93
C CYS A 52 9.36 5.01 -2.09
N GLN A 53 10.28 5.89 -2.47
CA GLN A 53 10.00 7.31 -2.70
C GLN A 53 9.01 7.50 -3.85
N LEU A 54 9.17 6.77 -4.96
CA LEU A 54 8.21 6.78 -6.07
C LEU A 54 6.80 6.42 -5.60
N VAL A 55 6.66 5.35 -4.79
CA VAL A 55 5.36 4.97 -4.22
C VAL A 55 4.78 6.12 -3.38
N ARG A 56 5.57 6.72 -2.50
CA ARG A 56 5.10 7.85 -1.66
C ARG A 56 4.61 9.02 -2.51
N GLU A 57 5.32 9.35 -3.59
CA GLU A 57 4.95 10.44 -4.50
C GLU A 57 3.63 10.15 -5.22
N GLU A 58 3.46 8.94 -5.76
CA GLU A 58 2.22 8.52 -6.42
C GLU A 58 1.02 8.51 -5.47
N LEU A 59 1.20 8.04 -4.24
CA LEU A 59 0.15 8.04 -3.21
C LEU A 59 -0.31 9.46 -2.88
N LYS A 60 0.62 10.40 -2.71
CA LYS A 60 0.32 11.83 -2.47
C LYS A 60 -0.34 12.48 -3.68
N ALA A 61 0.15 12.18 -4.88
CA ALA A 61 -0.37 12.74 -6.13
C ALA A 61 -1.79 12.24 -6.45
N SER A 62 -2.17 11.06 -5.96
CA SER A 62 -3.50 10.47 -6.21
C SER A 62 -4.68 11.34 -5.74
N GLY A 63 -4.47 12.16 -4.70
CA GLY A 63 -5.53 12.93 -4.05
C GLY A 63 -6.62 12.10 -3.36
N GLN A 64 -6.47 10.77 -3.29
CA GLN A 64 -7.43 9.89 -2.65
C GLN A 64 -7.11 9.75 -1.16
N GLN A 65 -8.08 10.09 -0.30
CA GLN A 65 -7.83 10.21 1.14
C GLN A 65 -7.25 8.92 1.75
N HIS A 66 -7.77 7.74 1.39
CA HIS A 66 -7.27 6.47 1.95
C HIS A 66 -5.83 6.15 1.54
N LEU A 67 -5.38 6.62 0.37
CA LEU A 67 -4.00 6.46 -0.09
C LEU A 67 -3.06 7.46 0.59
N VAL A 68 -3.52 8.69 0.81
CA VAL A 68 -2.77 9.70 1.58
C VAL A 68 -2.65 9.28 3.05
N ASP A 69 -3.71 8.72 3.63
CA ASP A 69 -3.71 8.18 4.98
C ASP A 69 -2.75 6.99 5.10
N PHE A 70 -2.73 6.10 4.10
CA PHE A 70 -1.78 5.00 4.03
C PHE A 70 -0.33 5.50 4.03
N GLU A 71 -0.01 6.48 3.18
CA GLU A 71 1.34 7.06 3.11
C GLU A 71 1.75 7.71 4.43
N SER A 72 0.83 8.44 5.06
CA SER A 72 1.06 9.12 6.34
C SER A 72 1.30 8.14 7.49
N ALA A 73 0.67 6.96 7.46
CA ALA A 73 0.84 5.91 8.46
C ALA A 73 2.07 5.02 8.21
N TRP A 74 2.63 5.04 7.00
CA TRP A 74 3.81 4.26 6.64
C TRP A 74 5.08 4.89 7.21
N HIS A 75 5.68 4.22 8.21
CA HIS A 75 6.97 4.60 8.79
C HIS A 75 8.12 3.89 8.07
N ASP A 76 9.18 4.62 7.76
CA ASP A 76 10.40 4.02 7.18
C ASP A 76 11.08 3.13 8.23
N VAL A 77 11.51 1.94 7.79
CA VAL A 77 12.30 0.97 8.57
C VAL A 77 13.72 0.92 8.05
#